data_AF-A0A3L9L8T5-F1
#
_entry.id   AF-A0A3L9L8T5-F1
#
_cell.length_a   1.000
_cell.length_b   1.000
_cell.length_c   1.000
_cell.angle_alpha   90.00
_cell.angle_beta   90.00
_cell.angle_gamma   90.00
#
_symmetry.space_group_name_H-M   'P 1'
#
loop_
_entity.id
_entity.type
_entity.pdbx_description
1 polymer ?
#
loop_
_entity_poly.entity_id
_entity_poly.type
_entity_poly.pdbx_seq_one_letter_code
_entity_poly.pdbx_strand_id
1 'polypeptide(L)'
;MAAPQAVCSRRGCGAPAAWSLSWNNPRVHTPERRKVWLACDEHRAHLADFLGQRGFLKTVEPFHQHDDAARTPGGHGDVVRGAGTEREE
;
A
#
# COMPACT_ATOMS: atom_id res chain seq x y z
N MET A 1 -14.47 13.28 4.20
CA MET A 1 -14.49 11.81 4.17
C MET A 1 -13.15 11.34 4.72
N ALA A 2 -13.14 10.46 5.73
CA ALA A 2 -11.90 9.93 6.31
C ALA A 2 -11.20 8.98 5.32
N ALA A 3 -9.86 9.02 5.27
CA ALA A 3 -9.09 8.07 4.46
C ALA A 3 -9.29 6.64 5.02
N PRO A 4 -9.32 5.62 4.16
CA PRO A 4 -9.53 4.24 4.62
C PRO A 4 -8.36 3.81 5.51
N GLN A 5 -8.65 3.43 6.76
CA GLN A 5 -7.63 2.88 7.64
C GLN A 5 -7.05 1.58 7.06
N ALA A 6 -5.75 1.38 7.25
CA ALA A 6 -5.07 0.17 6.86
C ALA A 6 -5.52 -0.99 7.77
N VAL A 7 -6.13 -2.01 7.19
CA VAL A 7 -6.73 -3.15 7.92
C VAL A 7 -5.92 -4.43 7.80
N CYS A 8 -6.12 -5.34 8.74
CA CYS A 8 -5.56 -6.68 8.72
C CYS A 8 -5.91 -7.42 7.41
N SER A 9 -4.92 -8.06 6.79
CA SER A 9 -5.09 -8.87 5.57
C SER A 9 -5.72 -10.25 5.83
N ARG A 10 -5.92 -10.63 7.09
CA ARG A 10 -6.63 -11.86 7.43
C ARG A 10 -8.07 -11.74 6.94
N ARG A 11 -8.53 -12.74 6.18
CA ARG A 11 -9.93 -12.80 5.73
C ARG A 11 -10.88 -12.70 6.94
N GLY A 12 -11.85 -11.78 6.86
CA GLY A 12 -12.84 -11.55 7.91
C GLY A 12 -12.35 -10.67 9.07
N CYS A 13 -11.09 -10.22 9.06
CA CYS A 13 -10.58 -9.31 10.08
C CYS A 13 -10.65 -7.86 9.60
N GLY A 14 -11.29 -6.99 10.38
CA GLY A 14 -11.33 -5.53 10.16
C GLY A 14 -10.48 -4.73 11.14
N ALA A 15 -9.67 -5.42 11.98
CA ALA A 15 -8.84 -4.76 12.98
C ALA A 15 -7.76 -3.88 12.32
N PRO A 16 -7.36 -2.78 12.98
CA PRO A 16 -6.30 -1.91 12.47
C PRO A 16 -4.98 -2.69 12.35
N ALA A 17 -4.26 -2.44 11.27
CA ALA A 17 -2.95 -3.03 11.06
C ALA A 17 -1.91 -2.40 12.00
N ALA A 18 -1.17 -3.24 12.71
CA ALA A 18 -0.05 -2.87 13.57
C ALA A 18 1.29 -3.46 13.08
N TRP A 19 1.24 -4.38 12.11
CA TRP A 19 2.40 -5.10 11.59
C TRP A 19 2.37 -5.20 10.07
N SER A 20 3.55 -5.09 9.45
CA SER A 20 3.78 -5.36 8.04
C SER A 20 4.61 -6.64 7.90
N LEU A 21 4.16 -7.53 7.02
CA LEU A 21 4.81 -8.79 6.71
C LEU A 21 5.22 -8.76 5.25
N SER A 22 6.52 -8.58 5.00
CA SER A 22 7.10 -8.65 3.67
C SER A 22 7.34 -10.10 3.28
N TRP A 23 6.84 -10.50 2.12
CA TRP A 23 6.97 -11.86 1.61
C TRP A 23 7.20 -11.91 0.11
N ASN A 24 7.81 -13.01 -0.36
CA ASN A 24 8.05 -13.27 -1.77
C ASN A 24 7.85 -14.76 -2.05
N ASN A 25 7.04 -15.07 -3.05
CA ASN A 25 6.87 -16.42 -3.56
C ASN A 25 7.68 -16.58 -4.86
N PRO A 26 8.86 -17.23 -4.82
CA PRO A 26 9.76 -17.33 -5.97
C PRO A 26 9.17 -18.15 -7.13
N ARG A 27 8.09 -18.91 -6.89
CA ARG A 27 7.41 -19.68 -7.95
C ARG A 27 6.56 -18.81 -8.86
N VAL A 28 6.21 -17.58 -8.45
CA VAL A 28 5.28 -16.69 -9.17
C VAL A 28 5.85 -15.28 -9.34
N HIS A 29 6.80 -14.88 -8.50
CA HIS A 29 7.35 -13.53 -8.48
C HIS A 29 8.88 -13.57 -8.60
N THR A 30 9.44 -12.59 -9.32
CA THR A 30 10.88 -12.34 -9.32
C THR A 30 11.35 -12.00 -7.90
N PRO A 31 12.62 -12.26 -7.55
CA PRO A 31 13.14 -12.01 -6.21
C PRO A 31 13.09 -10.52 -5.80
N GLU A 32 13.10 -9.61 -6.77
CA GLU A 32 12.92 -8.17 -6.51
C GLU A 32 11.48 -7.80 -6.14
N ARG A 33 10.48 -8.58 -6.59
CA ARG A 33 9.07 -8.28 -6.34
C ARG A 33 8.60 -8.84 -5.00
N ARG A 34 8.54 -7.98 -3.99
CA ARG A 34 8.02 -8.31 -2.65
C ARG A 34 6.61 -7.78 -2.48
N LYS A 35 5.76 -8.60 -1.86
CA LYS A 35 4.42 -8.18 -1.47
C LYS A 35 4.39 -7.99 0.04
N VAL A 36 3.54 -7.06 0.49
CA VAL A 36 3.34 -6.78 1.90
C VAL A 36 1.92 -7.23 2.29
N TRP A 37 1.83 -7.97 3.38
CA TRP A 37 0.57 -8.22 4.08
C TRP A 37 0.55 -7.46 5.39
N LEU A 38 -0.61 -6.96 5.77
CA LEU A 38 -0.81 -6.25 7.02
C LEU A 38 -1.43 -7.17 8.05
N ALA A 39 -1.04 -7.03 9.32
CA ALA A 39 -1.59 -7.81 10.42
C ALA A 39 -1.86 -6.95 11.66
N CYS A 40 -2.91 -7.29 12.40
CA CYS A 40 -3.07 -6.85 13.78
C CYS A 40 -2.24 -7.74 14.71
N ASP A 41 -2.08 -7.36 15.98
CA ASP A 41 -1.33 -8.14 16.98
C ASP A 41 -1.83 -9.58 17.11
N GLU A 42 -3.15 -9.79 17.04
CA GLU A 42 -3.76 -11.12 17.14
C GLU A 42 -3.38 -12.03 15.97
N HIS A 43 -3.33 -11.49 14.75
CA HIS A 43 -3.14 -12.29 13.54
C HIS A 43 -1.72 -12.30 13.00
N ARG A 44 -0.81 -11.49 13.56
CA ARG A 44 0.60 -11.43 13.16
C ARG A 44 1.24 -12.82 13.17
N ALA A 45 1.11 -13.54 14.29
CA ALA A 45 1.74 -14.84 14.48
C ALA A 45 1.23 -15.87 13.45
N HIS A 46 -0.09 -15.95 13.26
CA HIS A 46 -0.69 -16.85 12.27
C HIS A 46 -0.20 -16.57 10.84
N LEU A 47 -0.15 -15.30 10.42
CA LEU A 47 0.27 -14.96 9.06
C LEU A 47 1.77 -15.18 8.85
N ALA A 48 2.59 -14.86 9.85
CA ALA A 48 4.03 -15.09 9.81
C ALA A 48 4.35 -16.58 9.73
N ASP A 49 3.70 -17.40 10.57
CA ASP A 49 3.87 -18.86 10.56
C ASP A 49 3.48 -19.48 9.21
N PHE A 50 2.31 -19.09 8.66
CA PHE A 50 1.86 -19.55 7.35
C PHE A 50 2.86 -19.25 6.21
N LEU A 51 3.49 -18.07 6.24
CA LEU A 51 4.51 -17.66 5.27
C LEU A 51 5.86 -18.32 5.55
N GLY A 52 6.20 -18.49 6.83
CA GLY A 52 7.44 -19.07 7.32
C GLY A 52 7.56 -20.56 6.98
N GLN A 53 6.50 -21.34 7.22
CA GLN A 53 6.44 -22.76 6.84
C GLN A 53 6.67 -23.01 5.34
N ARG A 54 6.39 -22.00 4.51
CA ARG A 54 6.56 -22.07 3.04
C ARG A 54 7.86 -21.43 2.55
N GLY A 55 8.67 -20.87 3.46
CA GLY A 55 9.90 -20.14 3.11
C GLY A 55 9.67 -18.84 2.35
N PHE A 56 8.46 -18.27 2.40
CA PHE A 56 8.11 -17.05 1.67
C PHE A 56 8.31 -15.78 2.49
N LEU A 57 8.32 -15.91 3.82
CA LEU A 57 8.49 -14.78 4.73
C LEU A 57 9.89 -14.16 4.57
N LYS A 58 9.96 -12.83 4.46
CA LYS A 58 11.21 -12.08 4.39
C LYS A 58 11.46 -11.30 5.67
N THR A 59 10.51 -10.44 6.04
CA THR A 59 10.61 -9.60 7.24
C THR A 59 9.25 -9.34 7.85
N VAL A 60 9.24 -9.12 9.16
CA VAL A 60 8.07 -8.70 9.94
C VAL A 60 8.46 -7.45 10.71
N GLU A 61 7.79 -6.35 10.45
CA GLU A 61 8.13 -5.04 11.02
C GLU A 61 6.88 -4.38 11.61
N PRO A 62 7.03 -3.53 12.63
CA PRO A 62 5.92 -2.69 13.11
C PRO A 62 5.41 -1.81 11.97
N PHE A 63 4.10 -1.82 11.75
CA PHE A 63 3.42 -0.95 10.81
C PHE A 63 2.71 0.16 11.57
N HIS A 64 3.06 1.39 11.22
CA HIS A 64 2.36 2.58 11.68
C HIS A 64 1.58 3.12 10.50
N GLN A 65 0.27 3.28 10.65
CA GLN A 65 -0.55 3.91 9.62
C GLN A 65 -0.05 5.33 9.37
N HIS A 66 0.27 5.64 8.11
CA HIS A 66 0.45 7.02 7.67
C HIS A 66 -0.89 7.51 7.18
N ASP A 67 -1.43 8.54 7.83
CA ASP A 67 -2.57 9.29 7.31
C ASP A 67 -2.08 10.16 6.15
N ASP A 68 -2.25 9.68 4.91
CA ASP A 68 -1.87 10.41 3.69
C ASP A 68 -2.78 11.63 3.42
N ALA A 69 -3.76 11.90 4.30
CA ALA A 69 -4.70 13.03 4.20
C ALA A 69 -3.99 14.40 4.14
N ALA A 70 -2.71 14.50 4.52
CA ALA A 70 -1.96 15.74 4.51
C ALA A 70 -1.14 16.00 3.21
N ARG A 71 -1.00 15.04 2.28
CA ARG A 71 -0.12 15.23 1.12
C ARG A 71 -0.91 15.57 -0.14
N THR A 72 -1.37 16.81 -0.22
CA THR A 72 -1.61 17.45 -1.53
C THR A 72 -0.30 18.08 -1.98
N PRO A 73 0.50 17.49 -2.90
CA PRO A 73 1.36 18.32 -3.73
C PRO A 73 0.44 19.00 -4.73
N GLY A 74 -0.06 20.17 -4.35
CA GLY A 74 -0.78 21.05 -5.26
C GLY A 74 0.11 21.37 -6.46
N GLY A 75 -0.51 21.42 -7.64
CA GLY A 75 0.12 21.95 -8.85
C GLY A 75 -0.09 21.14 -10.12
N HIS A 76 -1.33 20.76 -10.45
CA HIS A 76 -1.67 20.68 -11.87
C HIS A 76 -1.68 22.12 -12.38
N GLY A 77 -0.54 22.56 -12.91
CA GLY A 77 -0.43 23.84 -13.59
C GLY A 77 -1.47 23.90 -14.69
N ASP A 78 -2.30 24.94 -14.64
CA ASP A 78 -3.28 25.29 -15.65
C ASP A 78 -2.61 25.30 -17.03
N VAL A 79 -3.11 24.45 -17.94
CA VAL A 79 -2.74 24.53 -19.35
C VAL A 79 -3.58 25.66 -19.93
N VAL A 80 -2.95 26.80 -20.21
CA VAL A 80 -3.62 27.86 -20.99
C VAL A 80 -3.77 27.32 -22.42
N ARG A 81 -4.95 26.77 -22.72
CA ARG A 81 -5.40 26.42 -24.06
C ARG A 81 -5.87 27.70 -24.74
N GLY A 82 -5.23 28.05 -25.85
CA GLY A 82 -5.22 29.39 -26.42
C GLY A 82 -6.53 29.89 -27.04
N ALA A 83 -6.45 31.11 -27.58
CA ALA A 83 -7.40 31.63 -28.54
C ALA A 83 -6.64 32.00 -29.83
N GLY A 84 -6.99 31.33 -30.94
CA GLY A 84 -6.91 31.92 -32.28
C GLY A 84 -7.81 33.16 -32.34
N THR A 85 -7.79 34.01 -33.35
CA THR A 85 -7.73 33.73 -34.79
C THR A 85 -7.39 35.05 -35.51
N GLU A 86 -6.82 34.92 -36.71
CA GLU A 86 -6.78 35.93 -37.77
C GLU A 86 -7.99 36.88 -37.86
N ARG A 87 -7.72 38.16 -38.21
CA ARG A 87 -8.62 38.97 -39.05
C ARG A 87 -7.79 39.92 -39.92
N GLU A 88 -8.12 39.86 -41.20
CA GLU A 88 -7.56 40.56 -42.36
C GLU A 88 -7.84 42.07 -42.33
N GLU A 89 -6.92 42.87 -42.89
CA GLU A 89 -7.18 44.11 -43.63
C GLU A 89 -6.20 44.23 -44.80
#